data_AF-A0A9W9TJ63-F1
#
_entry.id   AF-A0A9W9TJ63-F1
#
_cell.length_a   1.000
_cell.length_b   1.000
_cell.length_c   1.000
_cell.angle_alpha   90.00
_cell.angle_beta   90.00
_cell.angle_gamma   90.00
#
_symmetry.space_group_name_H-M   'P 1'
#
loop_
_entity.id
_entity.type
_entity.pdbx_description
1 polymer ?
#
loop_
_entity_poly.entity_id
_entity_poly.type
_entity_poly.pdbx_seq_one_letter_code
_entity_poly.pdbx_strand_id
1 'polypeptide(L)'
;MFSQGCVLGSSILLLHQEESPHLPPPFKSAIFVCGGASMNILQELGFHISAEAHERDAASRTALELQAGSAAVLSQGVNRWKGLGSISGGLSEEELRNEIQSPYRIDIPTLHVYGSKDPRYAAGVHLSGVCNPEKRRIYNHGGGHEIPRTNEVSSSIAELFLWAIDSAKA
;
A
#
# COMPACT_ATOMS: atom_id res chain seq x y z
N MET A 1 0.90 4.11 8.98
CA MET A 1 2.23 3.59 8.63
C MET A 1 2.62 4.13 7.26
N PHE A 2 3.90 4.44 7.05
CA PHE A 2 4.41 5.01 5.79
C PHE A 2 5.51 4.13 5.21
N SER A 3 5.53 3.96 3.88
CA SER A 3 6.58 3.27 3.13
C SER A 3 6.86 1.86 3.69
N GLN A 4 8.10 1.55 4.10
CA GLN A 4 8.47 0.26 4.70
C GLN A 4 7.71 -0.06 5.99
N GLY A 5 7.18 0.94 6.70
CA GLY A 5 6.30 0.69 7.85
C GLY A 5 5.01 -0.05 7.46
N CYS A 6 4.55 0.10 6.21
CA CYS A 6 3.40 -0.66 5.71
C CYS A 6 3.71 -2.15 5.58
N VAL A 7 4.95 -2.48 5.18
CA VAL A 7 5.43 -3.87 5.13
C VAL A 7 5.31 -4.49 6.51
N LEU A 8 5.91 -3.85 7.52
CA LEU A 8 5.88 -4.33 8.90
C LEU A 8 4.44 -4.50 9.43
N GLY A 9 3.59 -3.47 9.28
CA GLY A 9 2.23 -3.53 9.80
C GLY A 9 1.36 -4.58 9.13
N SER A 10 1.46 -4.70 7.81
CA SER A 10 0.71 -5.70 7.05
C SER A 10 1.17 -7.11 7.43
N SER A 11 2.48 -7.34 7.55
CA SER A 11 3.04 -8.62 8.01
C SER A 11 2.57 -8.99 9.42
N ILE A 12 2.58 -8.06 10.39
CA ILE A 12 2.09 -8.34 11.76
C ILE A 12 0.62 -8.79 11.73
N LEU A 13 -0.23 -8.11 10.96
CA LEU A 13 -1.65 -8.44 10.88
C LEU A 13 -1.89 -9.79 10.20
N LEU A 14 -1.17 -10.08 9.12
CA LEU A 14 -1.29 -11.35 8.39
C LEU A 14 -0.75 -12.53 9.21
N LEU A 15 0.43 -12.39 9.81
CA LEU A 15 1.02 -13.41 10.66
C LEU A 15 0.14 -13.69 11.89
N HIS A 16 -0.40 -12.65 12.55
CA HIS A 16 -1.34 -12.84 13.65
C HIS A 16 -2.57 -13.62 13.22
N GLN A 17 -3.10 -13.34 12.02
CA GLN A 17 -4.27 -14.03 11.49
C GLN A 17 -3.98 -15.51 11.16
N GLU A 18 -2.77 -15.83 10.72
CA GLU A 18 -2.32 -17.22 10.50
C GLU A 18 -2.07 -17.96 11.84
N GLU A 19 -1.29 -17.37 12.73
CA GLU A 19 -0.78 -18.03 13.93
C GLU A 19 -1.78 -18.05 15.08
N SER A 20 -2.67 -17.06 15.15
CA SER A 20 -3.60 -16.86 16.26
C SER A 20 -4.99 -16.36 15.80
N PRO A 21 -5.65 -17.04 14.85
CA PRO A 21 -6.93 -16.60 14.27
C PRO A 21 -8.07 -16.46 15.30
N HIS A 22 -7.96 -17.15 16.43
CA HIS A 22 -8.96 -17.11 17.51
C HIS A 22 -8.82 -15.91 18.44
N LEU A 23 -7.67 -15.22 18.39
CA LEU A 23 -7.42 -14.02 19.19
C LEU A 23 -7.81 -12.77 18.39
N PRO A 24 -8.33 -11.73 19.06
CA PRO A 24 -8.63 -10.47 18.38
C PRO A 24 -7.36 -9.91 17.72
N PRO A 25 -7.47 -9.25 16.54
CA PRO A 25 -6.33 -8.61 15.90
C PRO A 25 -5.62 -7.63 16.84
N PRO A 26 -4.28 -7.48 16.73
CA PRO A 26 -3.51 -6.60 17.61
C PRO A 26 -3.85 -5.11 17.43
N PHE A 27 -4.46 -4.76 16.29
CA PHE A 27 -4.95 -3.42 15.98
C PHE A 27 -6.39 -3.49 15.48
N LYS A 28 -7.19 -2.49 15.85
CA LYS A 28 -8.59 -2.42 15.43
C LYS A 28 -8.79 -1.77 14.05
N SER A 29 -7.80 -1.02 13.57
CA SER A 29 -7.77 -0.46 12.21
C SER A 29 -6.32 -0.25 11.77
N ALA A 30 -6.09 -0.13 10.47
CA ALA A 30 -4.75 0.13 9.93
C ALA A 30 -4.78 1.13 8.78
N ILE A 31 -3.74 1.95 8.71
CA ILE A 31 -3.61 3.01 7.71
C ILE A 31 -2.25 2.88 7.05
N PHE A 32 -2.26 2.67 5.75
CA PHE A 32 -1.08 2.44 4.93
C PHE A 32 -0.90 3.61 3.97
N VAL A 33 0.26 4.23 3.99
CA VAL A 33 0.58 5.41 3.17
C VAL A 33 1.81 5.10 2.33
N CYS A 34 1.68 5.17 1.00
CA CYS A 34 2.77 5.01 0.04
C CYS A 34 3.64 3.76 0.30
N GLY A 35 3.03 2.61 0.60
CA GLY A 35 3.77 1.39 0.93
C GLY A 35 3.03 0.13 0.50
N GLY A 36 3.75 -0.99 0.43
CA GLY A 36 3.22 -2.28 0.01
C GLY A 36 3.36 -3.37 1.07
N ALA A 37 2.95 -4.60 0.74
CA ALA A 37 3.18 -5.81 1.54
C ALA A 37 4.57 -6.40 1.25
N SER A 38 5.05 -7.29 2.13
CA SER A 38 6.26 -8.09 1.86
C SER A 38 5.92 -9.26 0.94
N MET A 39 6.53 -9.31 -0.26
CA MET A 39 6.32 -10.43 -1.19
C MET A 39 6.71 -11.78 -0.57
N ASN A 40 7.81 -11.83 0.19
CA ASN A 40 8.28 -13.06 0.83
C ASN A 40 7.26 -13.56 1.87
N ILE A 41 6.77 -12.66 2.74
CA ILE A 41 5.79 -13.04 3.77
C ILE A 41 4.48 -13.48 3.12
N LEU A 42 4.02 -12.80 2.07
CA LEU A 42 2.84 -13.23 1.33
C LEU A 42 3.02 -14.66 0.78
N GLN A 43 4.15 -14.97 0.17
CA GLN A 43 4.44 -16.33 -0.34
C GLN A 43 4.50 -17.37 0.77
N GLU A 44 5.17 -17.07 1.89
CA GLU A 44 5.24 -17.95 3.07
C GLU A 44 3.85 -18.27 3.63
N LEU A 45 2.94 -17.29 3.58
CA LEU A 45 1.55 -17.41 4.03
C LEU A 45 0.60 -18.00 2.97
N GLY A 46 1.14 -18.55 1.88
CA GLY A 46 0.36 -19.25 0.86
C GLY A 46 -0.40 -18.34 -0.11
N PHE A 47 -0.06 -17.06 -0.19
CA PHE A 47 -0.60 -16.17 -1.22
C PHE A 47 0.01 -16.53 -2.57
N HIS A 48 -0.84 -16.56 -3.60
CA HIS A 48 -0.37 -16.68 -4.97
C HIS A 48 -0.11 -15.27 -5.53
N ILE A 49 1.12 -15.05 -5.99
CA ILE A 49 1.59 -13.77 -6.54
C ILE A 49 2.04 -14.03 -7.97
N SER A 50 1.52 -13.28 -8.93
CA SER A 50 1.89 -13.43 -10.34
C SER A 50 3.36 -13.04 -10.59
N ALA A 51 3.95 -13.54 -11.67
CA ALA A 51 5.31 -13.19 -12.07
C ALA A 51 5.43 -11.68 -12.35
N GLU A 52 4.41 -11.09 -12.98
CA GLU A 52 4.32 -9.67 -13.29
C GLU A 52 4.29 -8.82 -12.01
N ALA A 53 3.58 -9.26 -10.96
CA ALA A 53 3.60 -8.60 -9.67
C ALA A 53 4.99 -8.60 -9.03
N HIS A 54 5.72 -9.71 -9.10
CA HIS A 54 7.11 -9.78 -8.62
C HIS A 54 8.04 -8.83 -9.38
N GLU A 55 7.98 -8.84 -10.72
CA GLU A 55 8.81 -7.98 -11.57
C GLU A 55 8.53 -6.51 -11.31
N ARG A 56 7.26 -6.13 -11.19
CA ARG A 56 6.84 -4.75 -10.91
C ARG A 56 7.24 -4.29 -9.52
N ASP A 57 7.13 -5.16 -8.52
CA ASP A 57 7.58 -4.85 -7.17
C ASP A 57 9.11 -4.64 -7.12
N ALA A 58 9.89 -5.48 -7.81
CA ALA A 58 11.33 -5.29 -7.94
C ALA A 58 11.68 -3.99 -8.68
N ALA A 59 11.09 -3.75 -9.86
CA ALA A 59 11.33 -2.55 -10.65
C ALA A 59 10.97 -1.27 -9.89
N SER A 60 9.87 -1.28 -9.13
CA SER A 60 9.43 -0.12 -8.36
C SER A 60 10.30 0.21 -7.15
N ARG A 61 10.94 -0.78 -6.52
CA ARG A 61 11.97 -0.50 -5.50
C ARG A 61 13.17 0.21 -6.10
N THR A 62 13.71 -0.32 -7.20
CA THR A 62 14.85 0.30 -7.90
C THR A 62 14.51 1.72 -8.36
N ALA A 63 13.31 1.94 -8.90
CA ALA A 63 12.86 3.26 -9.31
C ALA A 63 12.71 4.22 -8.11
N LEU A 64 12.19 3.74 -6.97
CA LEU A 64 12.10 4.54 -5.75
C LEU A 64 13.48 4.96 -5.27
N GLU A 65 14.45 4.05 -5.19
CA GLU A 65 15.82 4.35 -4.76
C GLU A 65 16.47 5.42 -5.64
N LEU A 66 16.34 5.30 -6.96
CA LEU A 66 16.86 6.28 -7.92
C LEU A 66 16.19 7.65 -7.75
N GLN A 67 14.86 7.68 -7.61
CA GLN A 67 14.09 8.93 -7.51
C GLN A 67 14.19 9.59 -6.14
N ALA A 68 14.43 8.84 -5.07
CA ALA A 68 14.61 9.33 -3.70
C ALA A 68 16.05 9.74 -3.39
N GLY A 69 17.03 9.33 -4.19
CA GLY A 69 18.43 9.66 -3.99
C GLY A 69 18.73 11.16 -4.04
N SER A 70 19.72 11.60 -3.26
CA SER A 70 20.07 13.03 -3.12
C SER A 70 20.40 13.71 -4.45
N ALA A 71 20.99 12.98 -5.42
CA ALA A 71 21.26 13.50 -6.76
C ALA A 71 19.97 13.87 -7.51
N ALA A 72 18.92 13.05 -7.41
CA ALA A 72 17.62 13.32 -8.01
C ALA A 72 16.90 14.47 -7.29
N VAL A 73 17.01 14.55 -5.96
CA VAL A 73 16.49 15.67 -5.17
C VAL A 73 17.13 17.00 -5.60
N LEU A 74 18.46 17.03 -5.73
CA LEU A 74 19.20 18.25 -6.10
C LEU A 74 18.93 18.68 -7.55
N SER A 75 18.83 17.72 -8.48
CA SER A 75 18.69 18.03 -9.91
C SER A 75 17.24 18.26 -10.35
N GLN A 76 16.26 17.58 -9.74
CA GLN A 76 14.86 17.56 -10.21
C GLN A 76 13.85 18.03 -9.15
N GLY A 77 14.26 18.17 -7.88
CA GLY A 77 13.40 18.69 -6.82
C GLY A 77 12.06 17.95 -6.71
N VAL A 78 10.95 18.70 -6.69
CA VAL A 78 9.58 18.13 -6.62
C VAL A 78 9.17 17.36 -7.88
N ASN A 79 9.82 17.60 -9.02
CA ASN A 79 9.51 16.96 -10.30
C ASN A 79 10.24 15.61 -10.50
N ARG A 80 10.99 15.15 -9.48
CA ARG A 80 11.72 13.86 -9.52
C ARG A 80 10.79 12.64 -9.57
N TRP A 81 9.55 12.80 -9.11
CA TRP A 81 8.54 11.75 -9.10
C TRP A 81 7.96 11.56 -10.50
N LYS A 82 8.39 10.49 -11.17
CA LYS A 82 7.94 10.16 -12.53
C LYS A 82 6.97 8.98 -12.54
N GLY A 83 6.57 8.51 -11.36
CA GLY A 83 5.88 7.23 -11.20
C GLY A 83 6.73 6.08 -11.74
N LEU A 84 6.03 5.01 -12.08
CA LEU A 84 6.58 3.82 -12.73
C LEU A 84 6.15 3.75 -14.21
N GLY A 85 6.21 4.89 -14.93
CA GLY A 85 5.67 5.06 -16.28
C GLY A 85 5.57 3.79 -17.14
N SER A 86 4.35 3.47 -17.57
CA SER A 86 3.91 2.28 -18.33
C SER A 86 4.06 0.89 -17.71
N ILE A 87 4.67 0.70 -16.54
CA ILE A 87 4.91 -0.65 -15.97
C ILE A 87 3.72 -1.19 -15.14
N SER A 88 2.80 -0.33 -14.68
CA SER A 88 1.46 -0.80 -14.37
C SER A 88 0.69 -1.24 -15.62
N GLY A 89 1.26 -1.16 -16.83
CA GLY A 89 0.68 -1.68 -18.07
C GLY A 89 -0.58 -0.97 -18.54
N GLY A 90 -0.98 0.14 -17.89
CA GLY A 90 -2.32 0.72 -18.07
C GLY A 90 -3.42 -0.07 -17.35
N LEU A 91 -3.05 -1.02 -16.49
CA LEU A 91 -3.99 -1.80 -15.69
C LEU A 91 -4.76 -0.89 -14.72
N SER A 92 -6.04 -1.19 -14.58
CA SER A 92 -6.89 -0.69 -13.52
C SER A 92 -6.40 -1.16 -12.15
N GLU A 93 -6.85 -0.49 -11.09
CA GLU A 93 -6.51 -0.94 -9.73
C GLU A 93 -7.05 -2.34 -9.40
N GLU A 94 -8.17 -2.73 -10.02
CA GLU A 94 -8.75 -4.05 -9.82
C GLU A 94 -7.89 -5.14 -10.47
N GLU A 95 -7.44 -4.91 -11.70
CA GLU A 95 -6.51 -5.82 -12.38
C GLU A 95 -5.20 -5.99 -11.60
N LEU A 96 -4.64 -4.89 -11.07
CA LEU A 96 -3.46 -4.97 -10.19
C LEU A 96 -3.74 -5.81 -8.94
N ARG A 97 -4.88 -5.62 -8.26
CA ARG A 97 -5.23 -6.42 -7.08
C ARG A 97 -5.36 -7.92 -7.41
N ASN A 98 -5.84 -8.25 -8.61
CA ASN A 98 -6.01 -9.63 -9.05
C ASN A 98 -4.69 -10.38 -9.32
N GLU A 99 -3.56 -9.66 -9.42
CA GLU A 99 -2.23 -10.28 -9.49
C GLU A 99 -1.81 -10.93 -8.15
N ILE A 100 -2.50 -10.63 -7.05
CA ILE A 100 -2.31 -11.28 -5.75
C ILE A 100 -3.60 -11.96 -5.32
N GLN A 101 -3.60 -13.29 -5.35
CA GLN A 101 -4.71 -14.11 -4.84
C GLN A 101 -4.41 -14.51 -3.40
N SER A 102 -5.35 -14.24 -2.51
CA SER A 102 -5.13 -14.36 -1.08
C SER A 102 -5.98 -15.50 -0.50
N PRO A 103 -5.38 -16.41 0.28
CA PRO A 103 -6.11 -17.47 0.98
C PRO A 103 -7.00 -16.92 2.09
N TYR A 104 -6.63 -15.77 2.65
CA TYR A 104 -7.40 -14.99 3.63
C TYR A 104 -7.03 -13.51 3.48
N ARG A 105 -7.75 -12.63 4.18
CA ARG A 105 -7.51 -11.18 4.12
C ARG A 105 -7.45 -10.56 5.50
N ILE A 106 -6.69 -9.48 5.63
CA ILE A 106 -6.71 -8.60 6.80
C ILE A 106 -8.14 -8.09 6.98
N ASP A 107 -8.81 -8.52 8.06
CA ASP A 107 -10.25 -8.32 8.28
C ASP A 107 -10.58 -7.19 9.29
N ILE A 108 -9.80 -6.11 9.25
CA ILE A 108 -10.06 -4.87 10.00
C ILE A 108 -10.29 -3.70 9.05
N PRO A 109 -10.94 -2.60 9.50
CA PRO A 109 -10.98 -1.35 8.75
C PRO A 109 -9.60 -0.90 8.30
N THR A 110 -9.42 -0.70 6.99
CA THR A 110 -8.16 -0.25 6.41
C THR A 110 -8.32 0.96 5.50
N LEU A 111 -7.39 1.91 5.62
CA LEU A 111 -7.23 3.02 4.68
C LEU A 111 -5.90 2.88 3.93
N HIS A 112 -5.96 2.96 2.60
CA HIS A 112 -4.80 2.92 1.72
C HIS A 112 -4.66 4.26 1.01
N VAL A 113 -3.58 4.97 1.31
CA VAL A 113 -3.24 6.26 0.70
C VAL A 113 -2.02 6.07 -0.19
N TYR A 114 -2.10 6.46 -1.45
CA TYR A 114 -0.96 6.38 -2.37
C TYR A 114 -1.04 7.47 -3.43
N GLY A 115 0.10 7.76 -4.06
CA GLY A 115 0.20 8.78 -5.09
C GLY A 115 0.33 8.16 -6.48
N SER A 116 -0.41 8.65 -7.47
CA SER A 116 -0.29 8.16 -8.86
C SER A 116 1.09 8.37 -9.49
N LYS A 117 1.91 9.26 -8.93
CA LYS A 117 3.31 9.49 -9.35
C LYS A 117 4.32 8.79 -8.44
N ASP A 118 3.87 8.01 -7.46
CA ASP A 118 4.74 7.20 -6.61
C ASP A 118 5.24 5.98 -7.41
N PRO A 119 6.56 5.73 -7.51
CA PRO A 119 7.08 4.49 -8.08
C PRO A 119 6.47 3.23 -7.44
N ARG A 120 6.13 3.28 -6.15
CA ARG A 120 5.51 2.19 -5.38
C ARG A 120 3.98 2.16 -5.48
N TYR A 121 3.36 2.92 -6.38
CA TYR A 121 1.89 2.95 -6.57
C TYR A 121 1.28 1.54 -6.63
N ALA A 122 1.79 0.68 -7.52
CA ALA A 122 1.28 -0.68 -7.69
C ALA A 122 1.41 -1.51 -6.41
N ALA A 123 2.49 -1.33 -5.64
CA ALA A 123 2.67 -2.00 -4.36
C ALA A 123 1.63 -1.57 -3.32
N GLY A 124 1.22 -0.30 -3.33
CA GLY A 124 0.09 0.20 -2.52
C GLY A 124 -1.25 -0.39 -2.94
N VAL A 125 -1.49 -0.52 -4.24
CA VAL A 125 -2.68 -1.18 -4.78
C VAL A 125 -2.70 -2.67 -4.42
N HIS A 126 -1.58 -3.38 -4.54
CA HIS A 126 -1.41 -4.76 -4.13
C HIS A 126 -1.68 -4.98 -2.64
N LEU A 127 -1.12 -4.12 -1.78
CA LEU A 127 -1.39 -4.15 -0.35
C LEU A 127 -2.87 -3.89 -0.05
N SER A 128 -3.51 -3.01 -0.81
CA SER A 128 -4.97 -2.84 -0.71
C SER A 128 -5.68 -4.17 -1.01
N GLY A 129 -5.24 -4.91 -2.03
CA GLY A 129 -5.75 -6.22 -2.43
C GLY A 129 -5.76 -7.27 -1.31
N VAL A 130 -4.78 -7.27 -0.41
CA VAL A 130 -4.71 -8.25 0.69
C VAL A 130 -5.65 -7.93 1.87
N CYS A 131 -6.37 -6.81 1.84
CA CYS A 131 -7.34 -6.40 2.87
C CYS A 131 -8.79 -6.67 2.43
N ASN A 132 -9.70 -6.88 3.39
CA ASN A 132 -11.12 -7.10 3.11
C ASN A 132 -11.72 -5.91 2.29
N PRO A 133 -12.27 -6.13 1.08
CA PRO A 133 -12.80 -5.06 0.24
C PRO A 133 -13.98 -4.30 0.85
N GLU A 134 -14.78 -4.92 1.71
CA GLU A 134 -15.94 -4.26 2.37
C GLU A 134 -15.47 -3.28 3.47
N LYS A 135 -14.34 -3.59 4.11
CA LYS A 135 -13.73 -2.81 5.19
C LYS A 135 -12.57 -1.93 4.71
N ARG A 136 -12.41 -1.76 3.40
CA ARG A 136 -11.29 -1.01 2.80
C ARG A 136 -11.75 0.33 2.24
N ARG A 137 -10.94 1.36 2.45
CA ARG A 137 -11.02 2.64 1.74
C ARG A 137 -9.67 2.98 1.12
N ILE A 138 -9.73 3.73 0.03
CA ILE A 138 -8.60 4.07 -0.81
C ILE A 138 -8.64 5.58 -1.06
N TYR A 139 -7.48 6.21 -1.07
CA TYR A 139 -7.34 7.61 -1.45
C TYR A 139 -6.07 7.81 -2.29
N ASN A 140 -6.25 8.29 -3.52
CA ASN A 140 -5.14 8.64 -4.40
C ASN A 140 -4.86 10.15 -4.32
N HIS A 141 -3.71 10.53 -3.76
CA HIS A 141 -3.36 11.95 -3.57
C HIS A 141 -2.65 12.59 -4.78
N GLY A 142 -2.43 11.84 -5.87
CA GLY A 142 -1.86 12.36 -7.12
C GLY A 142 -0.37 12.75 -7.09
N GLY A 143 0.28 12.61 -5.93
CA GLY A 143 1.68 12.96 -5.69
C GLY A 143 2.64 11.79 -5.87
N GLY A 144 3.88 11.96 -5.41
CA GLY A 144 4.91 10.92 -5.43
C GLY A 144 4.98 10.10 -4.14
N HIS A 145 6.16 9.57 -3.82
CA HIS A 145 6.39 8.82 -2.57
C HIS A 145 6.61 9.77 -1.39
N GLU A 146 5.53 10.37 -0.90
CA GLU A 146 5.55 11.36 0.17
C GLU A 146 4.25 11.34 0.98
N ILE A 147 4.31 11.82 2.21
CA ILE A 147 3.10 12.13 2.97
C ILE A 147 2.53 13.44 2.40
N PRO A 148 1.26 13.46 1.95
CA PRO A 148 0.66 14.67 1.40
C PRO A 148 0.65 15.81 2.42
N ARG A 149 0.90 17.04 1.94
CA ARG A 149 0.99 18.25 2.80
C ARG A 149 0.03 19.37 2.39
N THR A 150 -0.78 19.18 1.35
CA THR A 150 -1.80 20.17 0.99
C THR A 150 -2.97 20.10 1.97
N ASN A 151 -3.61 21.23 2.25
CA ASN A 151 -4.70 21.29 3.22
C ASN A 151 -5.89 20.43 2.80
N GLU A 152 -6.19 20.42 1.51
CA GLU A 152 -7.31 19.68 0.93
C GLU A 152 -7.10 18.18 1.13
N VAL A 153 -5.92 17.67 0.77
CA VAL A 153 -5.60 16.26 0.91
C VAL A 153 -5.51 15.87 2.39
N SER A 154 -4.88 16.70 3.22
CA SER A 154 -4.75 16.42 4.65
C SER A 154 -6.11 16.34 5.34
N SER A 155 -7.06 17.19 4.96
CA SER A 155 -8.42 17.18 5.49
C SER A 155 -9.18 15.92 5.05
N SER A 156 -9.12 15.55 3.77
CA SER A 156 -9.74 14.31 3.29
C SER A 156 -9.15 13.06 3.96
N ILE A 157 -7.83 13.02 4.16
CA ILE A 157 -7.18 11.93 4.88
C ILE A 157 -7.65 11.90 6.33
N ALA A 158 -7.76 13.04 7.01
CA ALA A 158 -8.25 13.10 8.39
C ALA A 158 -9.68 12.57 8.54
N GLU A 159 -10.57 12.91 7.61
CA GLU A 159 -11.94 12.35 7.58
C GLU A 159 -11.94 10.82 7.42
N LEU A 160 -11.11 10.30 6.53
CA LEU A 160 -10.98 8.85 6.33
C LEU A 160 -10.32 8.14 7.53
N PHE A 161 -9.42 8.81 8.25
CA PHE A 161 -8.87 8.32 9.51
C PHE A 161 -9.96 8.17 10.57
N LEU A 162 -10.80 9.19 10.73
CA LEU A 162 -11.92 9.16 11.67
C LEU A 162 -12.90 8.04 11.31
N TRP A 163 -13.22 7.89 10.02
CA TRP A 163 -14.03 6.77 9.54
C TRP A 163 -13.43 5.40 9.94
N ALA A 164 -12.12 5.21 9.77
CA ALA A 164 -11.48 3.93 10.09
C ALA A 164 -11.53 3.62 11.59
N ILE A 165 -11.43 4.65 12.44
CA ILE A 165 -11.54 4.53 13.90
C ILE A 165 -12.98 4.22 14.32
N ASP A 166 -13.97 4.87 13.73
CA ASP A 166 -15.38 4.65 14.08
C ASP A 166 -15.90 3.30 13.57
N SER A 167 -15.47 2.89 12.38
CA SER A 167 -15.77 1.57 11.83
C SER A 167 -15.19 0.43 12.67
N ALA A 168 -14.15 0.71 13.46
CA ALA A 168 -13.50 -0.26 14.34
C ALA A 168 -14.19 -0.42 15.72
N LYS A 169 -15.23 0.38 15.99
CA LYS A 169 -16.04 0.31 17.20
C LYS A 169 -17.36 -0.46 17.01
N ALA A 170 -17.78 -0.64 15.76
CA ALA A 170 -18.99 -1.37 15.36
C ALA A 170 -18.72 -2.87 15.30
#